data_AF-A0AAJ4JNY5-F1
#
_entry.id   AF-A0AAJ4JNY5-F1
#
_cell.length_a   1.000
_cell.length_b   1.000
_cell.length_c   1.000
_cell.angle_alpha   90.00
_cell.angle_beta   90.00
_cell.angle_gamma   90.00
#
_symmetry.space_group_name_H-M   'P 1'
#
loop_
_entity.id
_entity.type
_entity.pdbx_description
1 polymer ?
#
loop_
_entity_poly.entity_id
_entity_poly.type
_entity_poly.pdbx_seq_one_letter_code
_entity_poly.pdbx_strand_id
1 'polypeptide(L)'
;MGILAFATIRLAKFPTIRTLPIDVQAKHLYATNLIDDVIISNAYASEAELKQLSSIDKEKLVFTVDVEQSTTELERQILFTEPHFYRGDVSEYMIRSTQSRVKFKGESFPVHHTRDIKRGDIIIENDLYKQYAGELQIALKDMVNSGKTNVVGKIREEEQFLIDYLQPWDKFGFKENRK
;
A
#
# COMPACT_ATOMS: atom_id res chain seq x y z
N MET A 1 7.38 -5.15 -29.20
CA MET A 1 6.05 -4.79 -29.71
C MET A 1 5.15 -4.58 -28.51
N GLY A 2 4.97 -3.33 -28.08
CA GLY A 2 4.00 -3.00 -27.04
C GLY A 2 2.60 -3.03 -27.66
N ILE A 3 1.70 -3.83 -27.10
CA ILE A 3 0.28 -3.72 -27.41
C ILE A 3 -0.18 -2.44 -26.74
N LEU A 4 -0.53 -1.40 -27.51
CA LEU A 4 -1.22 -0.23 -26.95
C LEU A 4 -2.60 -0.71 -26.48
N ALA A 5 -2.76 -0.87 -25.17
CA ALA A 5 -4.04 -1.22 -24.58
C ALA A 5 -4.62 0.02 -23.89
N PHE A 6 -5.75 0.48 -24.42
CA PHE A 6 -6.53 1.56 -23.81
C PHE A 6 -7.57 0.97 -22.87
N ALA A 7 -7.66 1.50 -21.65
CA ALA A 7 -8.74 1.16 -20.72
C ALA A 7 -9.55 2.41 -20.34
N THR A 8 -10.87 2.24 -20.28
CA THR A 8 -11.80 3.32 -19.94
C THR A 8 -12.28 3.21 -18.49
N ILE A 9 -12.15 4.29 -17.73
CA ILE A 9 -12.80 4.45 -16.42
C ILE A 9 -14.29 4.78 -16.64
N ARG A 10 -15.17 4.12 -15.88
CA ARG A 10 -16.66 4.23 -15.87
C ARG A 10 -17.45 3.57 -17.02
N LEU A 11 -16.80 3.17 -18.11
CA LEU A 11 -17.27 2.11 -19.04
C LEU A 11 -16.38 0.87 -18.97
N ALA A 12 -15.85 0.55 -17.79
CA ALA A 12 -14.96 -0.60 -17.64
C ALA A 12 -15.68 -1.88 -18.12
N LYS A 13 -15.09 -2.57 -19.11
CA LYS A 13 -15.48 -3.94 -19.51
C LYS A 13 -15.32 -4.97 -18.38
N PHE A 14 -14.73 -4.56 -17.25
CA PHE A 14 -14.51 -5.36 -16.05
C PHE A 14 -15.56 -5.01 -14.99
N PRO A 15 -16.61 -5.84 -14.78
CA PRO A 15 -17.70 -5.55 -13.84
C PRO A 15 -17.22 -5.32 -12.40
N THR A 16 -16.07 -5.89 -12.04
CA THR A 16 -15.53 -5.94 -10.68
C THR A 16 -15.03 -4.60 -10.14
N ILE A 17 -14.70 -3.63 -11.00
CA ILE A 17 -14.16 -2.33 -10.55
C ILE A 17 -15.10 -1.14 -10.76
N ARG A 18 -16.28 -1.37 -11.36
CA ARG A 18 -17.20 -0.29 -11.78
C ARG A 18 -17.67 0.60 -10.63
N THR A 19 -17.81 0.03 -9.44
CA THR A 19 -18.29 0.72 -8.24
C THR A 19 -17.18 1.28 -7.36
N LEU A 20 -15.91 1.06 -7.72
CA LEU A 20 -14.77 1.54 -6.94
C LEU A 20 -14.55 3.05 -7.17
N PRO A 21 -13.93 3.76 -6.21
CA PRO A 21 -13.48 5.13 -6.42
C PRO A 21 -12.59 5.26 -7.67
N ILE A 22 -12.63 6.42 -8.32
CA ILE A 22 -12.00 6.64 -9.63
C ILE A 22 -10.49 6.42 -9.60
N ASP A 23 -9.84 6.78 -8.48
CA ASP A 23 -8.42 6.60 -8.27
C ASP A 23 -8.05 5.13 -8.08
N VAL A 24 -8.90 4.35 -7.40
CA VAL A 24 -8.72 2.89 -7.28
C VAL A 24 -8.85 2.19 -8.62
N GLN A 25 -9.82 2.60 -9.45
CA GLN A 25 -9.96 2.08 -10.81
C GLN A 25 -8.70 2.33 -11.63
N ALA A 26 -8.18 3.56 -11.61
CA ALA A 26 -6.96 3.90 -12.33
C ALA A 26 -5.73 3.13 -11.81
N LYS A 27 -5.55 3.04 -10.49
CA LYS A 27 -4.48 2.25 -9.87
C LYS A 27 -4.53 0.79 -10.29
N HIS A 28 -5.72 0.18 -10.32
CA HIS A 28 -5.89 -1.19 -10.78
C HIS A 28 -5.43 -1.37 -12.23
N LEU A 29 -5.86 -0.49 -13.13
CA LEU A 29 -5.49 -0.56 -14.53
C LEU A 29 -3.98 -0.47 -14.72
N TYR A 30 -3.33 0.48 -14.05
CA TYR A 30 -1.87 0.60 -14.08
C TYR A 30 -1.16 -0.60 -13.44
N ALA A 31 -1.67 -1.13 -12.32
CA ALA A 31 -1.09 -2.28 -11.63
C ALA A 31 -1.06 -3.56 -12.48
N THR A 32 -1.87 -3.64 -13.54
CA THR A 32 -1.79 -4.78 -14.49
C THR A 32 -0.48 -4.81 -15.27
N ASN A 33 0.24 -3.68 -15.38
CA ASN A 33 1.38 -3.48 -16.29
C ASN A 33 1.05 -3.81 -17.77
N LEU A 34 -0.24 -3.84 -18.13
CA LEU A 34 -0.72 -4.09 -19.49
C LEU A 34 -1.35 -2.84 -20.12
N ILE A 35 -1.63 -1.80 -19.34
CA ILE A 35 -2.34 -0.59 -19.77
C ILE A 35 -1.40 0.62 -19.64
N ASP A 36 -1.17 1.30 -20.76
CA ASP A 36 -0.37 2.54 -20.79
C ASP A 36 -1.22 3.78 -20.51
N ASP A 37 -2.43 3.80 -21.09
CA ASP A 37 -3.31 4.97 -21.08
C ASP A 37 -4.69 4.64 -20.50
N VAL A 38 -5.12 5.52 -19.60
CA VAL A 38 -6.40 5.43 -18.90
C VAL A 38 -7.25 6.65 -19.26
N ILE A 39 -8.42 6.41 -19.85
CA ILE A 39 -9.31 7.46 -20.37
C ILE A 39 -10.60 7.49 -19.55
N ILE A 40 -11.04 8.68 -19.12
CA ILE A 40 -12.36 8.85 -18.50
C ILE A 40 -13.42 8.89 -19.60
N SER A 41 -14.34 7.92 -19.62
CA SER A 41 -15.27 7.79 -20.75
C SER A 41 -16.55 8.62 -20.64
N ASN A 42 -16.92 9.05 -19.43
CA ASN A 42 -18.11 9.89 -19.20
C ASN A 42 -17.69 11.35 -19.03
N ALA A 43 -18.42 12.26 -19.67
CA ALA A 43 -18.27 13.69 -19.47
C ALA A 43 -19.41 14.22 -18.58
N TYR A 44 -19.16 15.12 -17.64
CA TYR A 44 -17.87 15.71 -17.25
C TYR A 44 -17.29 15.04 -16.00
N ALA A 45 -15.96 14.88 -15.95
CA ALA A 45 -15.26 14.57 -14.71
C ALA A 45 -15.21 15.83 -13.83
N SER A 46 -15.43 15.67 -12.53
CA SER A 46 -15.27 16.77 -11.58
C SER A 46 -13.79 17.13 -11.40
N GLU A 47 -13.49 18.38 -11.00
CA GLU A 47 -12.12 18.80 -10.69
C GLU A 47 -11.47 17.95 -9.60
N ALA A 48 -12.27 17.48 -8.63
CA ALA A 48 -11.81 16.59 -7.57
C ALA A 48 -11.33 15.24 -8.14
N GLU A 49 -12.08 14.64 -9.07
CA GLU A 49 -11.70 13.40 -9.75
C GLU A 49 -10.45 13.60 -10.61
N LEU A 50 -10.37 14.70 -11.36
CA LEU A 50 -9.20 15.02 -12.18
C LEU A 50 -7.94 15.19 -11.32
N LYS A 51 -8.04 15.88 -10.19
CA LYS A 51 -6.93 16.06 -9.23
C LYS A 51 -6.50 14.74 -8.59
N GLN A 52 -7.46 13.87 -8.25
CA GLN A 52 -7.14 12.53 -7.74
C GLN A 52 -6.35 11.73 -8.78
N LEU A 53 -6.82 11.70 -10.03
CA LEU A 53 -6.17 10.98 -11.12
C LEU A 53 -4.79 11.53 -11.47
N SER A 54 -4.62 12.86 -11.47
CA SER A 54 -3.33 13.50 -11.77
C SER A 54 -2.26 13.23 -10.70
N SER A 55 -2.68 12.84 -9.48
CA SER A 55 -1.77 12.54 -8.37
C SER A 55 -1.29 11.09 -8.32
N ILE A 56 -1.75 10.24 -9.25
CA ILE A 56 -1.40 8.82 -9.28
C ILE A 56 0.03 8.66 -9.81
N ASP A 57 0.84 7.94 -9.05
CA ASP A 57 2.14 7.46 -9.51
C ASP A 57 1.91 6.28 -10.47
N LYS A 58 2.44 6.39 -11.68
CA LYS A 58 2.28 5.37 -12.74
C LYS A 58 3.38 4.31 -12.71
N GLU A 59 4.48 4.55 -11.98
CA GLU A 59 5.64 3.66 -11.93
C GLU A 59 5.58 2.68 -10.75
N LYS A 60 4.75 2.98 -9.74
CA LYS A 60 4.59 2.12 -8.55
C LYS A 60 3.20 2.26 -7.92
N LEU A 61 2.80 1.21 -7.21
CA LEU A 61 1.59 1.25 -6.38
C LEU A 61 1.83 2.10 -5.14
N VAL A 62 0.98 3.13 -4.96
CA VAL A 62 0.93 3.94 -3.75
C VAL A 62 -0.41 3.71 -3.05
N PHE A 63 -0.39 3.05 -1.90
CA PHE A 63 -1.59 2.72 -1.14
C PHE A 63 -2.06 3.89 -0.28
N THR A 64 -3.37 4.12 -0.22
CA THR A 64 -3.97 5.06 0.72
C THR A 64 -4.14 4.39 2.07
N VAL A 65 -3.68 5.03 3.15
CA VAL A 65 -3.57 4.42 4.49
C VAL A 65 -4.34 5.21 5.53
N ASP A 66 -5.19 4.52 6.29
CA ASP A 66 -5.73 5.01 7.55
C ASP A 66 -4.71 4.71 8.67
N VAL A 67 -4.04 5.76 9.15
CA VAL A 67 -2.94 5.64 10.13
C VAL A 67 -3.51 5.47 11.54
N GLU A 68 -2.92 4.56 12.32
CA GLU A 68 -3.30 4.38 13.71
C GLU A 68 -2.85 5.57 14.57
N GLN A 69 -3.65 5.95 15.58
CA GLN A 69 -3.37 7.13 16.40
C GLN A 69 -2.09 6.99 17.23
N SER A 70 -1.75 5.76 17.61
CA SER A 70 -0.53 5.47 18.37
C SER A 70 0.75 5.48 17.54
N THR A 71 0.66 5.60 16.21
CA THR A 71 1.82 5.56 15.33
C THR A 71 2.76 6.71 15.62
N THR A 72 4.01 6.38 15.90
CA THR A 72 5.06 7.33 16.26
C THR A 72 5.54 8.15 15.06
N GLU A 73 6.26 9.25 15.32
CA GLU A 73 6.83 10.07 14.25
C GLU A 73 7.87 9.29 13.41
N LEU A 74 8.66 8.43 14.05
CA LEU A 74 9.61 7.57 13.35
C LEU A 74 8.90 6.57 12.44
N GLU A 75 7.82 5.95 12.90
CA GLU A 75 7.02 5.03 12.08
C GLU A 75 6.31 5.78 10.94
N ARG A 76 5.85 7.01 11.16
CA ARG A 76 5.33 7.90 10.09
C ARG A 76 6.40 8.23 9.06
N GLN A 77 7.63 8.52 9.49
CA GLN A 77 8.75 8.71 8.59
C GLN A 77 9.00 7.45 7.75
N ILE A 78 8.98 6.27 8.37
CA ILE A 78 9.11 5.00 7.66
C ILE A 78 8.00 4.83 6.63
N LEU A 79 6.73 5.08 6.99
CA LEU A 79 5.58 4.92 6.10
C LEU A 79 5.61 5.86 4.89
N PHE A 80 5.94 7.14 5.08
CA PHE A 80 5.63 8.17 4.08
C PHE A 80 6.86 8.78 3.40
N THR A 81 8.04 8.60 3.97
CA THR A 81 9.28 9.21 3.45
C THR A 81 10.24 8.17 2.90
N GLU A 82 10.27 6.97 3.48
CA GLU A 82 11.22 5.95 3.05
C GLU A 82 10.78 5.24 1.76
N PRO A 83 11.74 4.87 0.89
CA PRO A 83 11.44 4.03 -0.26
C PRO A 83 11.12 2.61 0.20
N HIS A 84 9.99 2.08 -0.26
CA HIS A 84 9.62 0.69 -0.02
C HIS A 84 9.80 -0.17 -1.25
N PHE A 85 10.17 -1.41 -0.96
CA PHE A 85 10.52 -2.40 -1.96
C PHE A 85 10.14 -3.78 -1.45
N TYR A 86 9.39 -4.54 -2.25
CA TYR A 86 9.04 -5.90 -1.89
C TYR A 86 10.26 -6.80 -2.04
N ARG A 87 10.79 -7.30 -0.92
CA ARG A 87 11.89 -8.25 -0.93
C ARG A 87 11.54 -9.54 -1.69
N GLY A 88 12.53 -10.10 -2.38
CA GLY A 88 12.38 -11.30 -3.21
C GLY A 88 11.98 -12.61 -2.51
N ASP A 89 12.15 -12.69 -1.19
CA ASP A 89 11.74 -13.86 -0.40
C ASP A 89 10.25 -13.79 -0.10
N VAL A 90 9.46 -14.47 -0.94
CA VAL A 90 8.01 -14.50 -0.84
C VAL A 90 7.57 -15.23 0.42
N SER A 91 6.75 -14.56 1.22
CA SER A 91 6.01 -15.13 2.34
C SER A 91 4.53 -15.17 1.98
N GLU A 92 3.86 -16.26 2.34
CA GLU A 92 2.40 -16.39 2.20
C GLU A 92 1.62 -15.41 3.09
N TYR A 93 2.28 -14.86 4.11
CA TYR A 93 1.65 -14.05 5.16
C TYR A 93 1.94 -12.56 5.03
N MET A 94 3.08 -12.17 4.45
CA MET A 94 3.58 -10.79 4.52
C MET A 94 4.35 -10.36 3.28
N ILE A 95 4.13 -9.12 2.86
CA ILE A 95 5.05 -8.37 1.99
C ILE A 95 6.03 -7.64 2.89
N ARG A 96 7.33 -7.81 2.66
CA ARG A 96 8.38 -7.30 3.56
C ARG A 96 9.21 -6.21 2.90
N SER A 97 9.33 -5.07 3.58
CA SER A 97 10.19 -3.93 3.21
C SER A 97 11.30 -3.78 4.25
N THR A 98 12.45 -4.39 3.97
CA THR A 98 13.50 -4.60 4.99
C THR A 98 14.45 -3.43 5.22
N GLN A 99 14.46 -2.42 4.34
CA GLN A 99 15.47 -1.35 4.38
C GLN A 99 15.31 -0.41 5.57
N SER A 100 14.07 -0.22 6.06
CA SER A 100 13.79 0.63 7.22
C SER A 100 14.54 0.13 8.46
N ARG A 101 14.51 -1.19 8.75
CA ARG A 101 15.24 -1.80 9.88
C ARG A 101 16.76 -1.56 9.80
N VAL A 102 17.33 -1.53 8.59
CA VAL A 102 18.77 -1.33 8.39
C VAL A 102 19.13 0.13 8.62
N LYS A 103 18.34 1.05 8.05
CA LYS A 103 18.56 2.49 8.15
C LYS A 103 18.39 3.01 9.58
N PHE A 104 17.35 2.55 10.28
CA PHE A 104 17.02 2.97 11.65
C PHE A 104 17.52 1.99 12.71
N LYS A 105 18.59 1.26 12.40
CA LYS A 105 19.19 0.32 13.36
C LYS A 105 19.70 1.08 14.59
N GLY A 106 19.20 0.70 15.75
CA GLY A 106 19.57 1.32 17.04
C GLY A 106 18.56 2.36 17.52
N GLU A 107 17.61 2.76 16.67
CA GLU A 107 16.42 3.48 17.11
C GLU A 107 15.47 2.55 17.88
N SER A 108 14.62 3.12 18.73
CA SER A 108 13.63 2.38 19.51
C SER A 108 12.26 2.42 18.83
N PHE A 109 11.64 1.25 18.77
CA PHE A 109 10.26 1.02 18.33
C PHE A 109 9.48 0.49 19.54
N PRO A 110 8.97 1.39 20.42
CA PRO A 110 8.29 0.97 21.63
C PRO A 110 7.01 0.19 21.31
N VAL A 111 6.61 -0.70 22.22
CA VAL A 111 5.41 -1.52 22.03
C VAL A 111 4.16 -0.65 22.09
N HIS A 112 3.33 -0.70 21.05
CA HIS A 112 1.99 -0.12 21.04
C HIS A 112 1.08 -0.79 19.99
N HIS A 113 -0.24 -0.66 20.19
CA HIS A 113 -1.29 -1.16 19.29
C HIS A 113 -0.99 -2.55 18.69
N THR A 114 -0.83 -3.53 19.58
CA THR A 114 -0.46 -4.91 19.26
C THR A 114 -1.67 -5.85 19.17
N ARG A 115 -2.79 -5.35 18.64
CA ARG A 115 -3.97 -6.19 18.37
C ARG A 115 -3.64 -7.28 17.34
N ASP A 116 -4.53 -8.26 17.21
CA ASP A 116 -4.47 -9.23 16.12
C ASP A 116 -4.39 -8.54 14.76
N ILE A 117 -3.55 -9.09 13.90
CA ILE A 117 -3.20 -8.56 12.59
C ILE A 117 -4.26 -9.04 11.60
N LYS A 118 -4.74 -8.12 10.77
CA LYS A 118 -5.71 -8.35 9.70
C LYS A 118 -5.06 -8.12 8.35
N ARG A 119 -5.57 -8.80 7.31
CA ARG A 119 -5.16 -8.49 5.93
C ARG A 119 -5.27 -6.99 5.66
N GLY A 120 -4.25 -6.44 5.00
CA GLY A 120 -4.15 -5.02 4.68
C GLY A 120 -3.62 -4.15 5.82
N ASP A 121 -3.43 -4.68 7.03
CA ASP A 121 -2.70 -3.96 8.07
C ASP A 121 -1.25 -3.74 7.62
N ILE A 122 -0.75 -2.54 7.92
CA ILE A 122 0.66 -2.19 7.80
C ILE A 122 1.23 -2.25 9.19
N ILE A 123 2.34 -2.96 9.32
CA ILE A 123 2.93 -3.29 10.61
C ILE A 123 4.42 -2.94 10.61
N ILE A 124 4.92 -2.59 11.78
CA ILE A 124 6.34 -2.40 12.03
C ILE A 124 6.72 -3.25 13.24
N GLU A 125 7.77 -4.06 13.09
CA GLU A 125 8.26 -4.88 14.18
C GLU A 125 8.82 -3.99 15.30
N ASN A 126 8.43 -4.27 16.53
CA ASN A 126 8.81 -3.45 17.69
C ASN A 126 10.06 -4.00 18.39
N ASP A 127 10.49 -3.33 19.46
CA ASP A 127 11.73 -3.65 20.18
C ASP A 127 11.78 -5.09 20.72
N LEU A 128 10.62 -5.71 20.98
CA LEU A 128 10.56 -7.12 21.42
C LEU A 128 10.98 -8.10 20.32
N TYR A 129 10.93 -7.67 19.05
CA TYR A 129 11.41 -8.42 17.89
C TYR A 129 12.90 -8.16 17.60
N LYS A 130 13.65 -7.57 18.55
CA LYS A 130 15.11 -7.50 18.59
C LYS A 130 15.71 -7.07 17.25
N GLN A 131 16.37 -7.99 16.55
CA GLN A 131 17.05 -7.70 15.30
C GLN A 131 16.08 -7.21 14.21
N TYR A 132 14.80 -7.60 14.24
CA TYR A 132 13.84 -7.19 13.22
C TYR A 132 13.16 -5.84 13.50
N ALA A 133 13.42 -5.22 14.67
CA ALA A 133 12.83 -3.94 15.02
C ALA A 133 13.00 -2.89 13.91
N GLY A 134 11.90 -2.21 13.57
CA GLY A 134 11.83 -1.22 12.49
C GLY A 134 11.59 -1.79 11.09
N GLU A 135 11.45 -3.11 10.91
CA GLU A 135 11.08 -3.70 9.62
C GLU A 135 9.59 -3.47 9.33
N LEU A 136 9.28 -2.78 8.22
CA LEU A 136 7.91 -2.57 7.76
C LEU A 136 7.41 -3.77 6.95
N GLN A 137 6.16 -4.17 7.18
CA GLN A 137 5.49 -5.23 6.44
C GLN A 137 4.03 -4.87 6.13
N ILE A 138 3.47 -5.49 5.10
CA ILE A 138 2.02 -5.48 4.80
C ILE A 138 1.49 -6.89 5.00
N ALA A 139 0.43 -7.03 5.79
CA ALA A 139 -0.19 -8.32 6.06
C ALA A 139 -1.06 -8.80 4.88
N LEU A 140 -0.82 -10.04 4.44
CA LEU A 140 -1.58 -10.71 3.40
C LEU A 140 -2.74 -11.54 3.96
N LYS A 141 -2.67 -11.92 5.23
CA LYS A 141 -3.64 -12.77 5.93
C LYS A 141 -3.87 -12.30 7.36
N ASP A 142 -4.94 -12.78 7.97
CA ASP A 142 -5.20 -12.60 9.39
C ASP A 142 -4.26 -13.47 10.23
N MET A 143 -3.71 -12.91 11.32
CA MET A 143 -2.78 -13.57 12.23
C MET A 143 -2.98 -13.10 13.67
N VAL A 144 -2.76 -14.00 14.62
CA VAL A 144 -2.70 -13.63 16.04
C VAL A 144 -1.38 -12.89 16.30
N ASN A 145 -1.46 -11.74 16.96
CA ASN A 145 -0.27 -10.95 17.27
C ASN A 145 0.35 -11.44 18.59
N SER A 146 1.65 -11.73 18.57
CA SER A 146 2.38 -12.15 19.77
C SER A 146 2.74 -11.00 20.73
N GLY A 147 2.36 -9.77 20.39
CA GLY A 147 2.72 -8.55 21.12
C GLY A 147 4.00 -7.87 20.62
N LYS A 148 4.69 -8.46 19.63
CA LYS A 148 6.01 -8.00 19.14
C LYS A 148 5.95 -7.12 17.90
N THR A 149 4.74 -6.83 17.43
CA THR A 149 4.53 -6.15 16.16
C THR A 149 3.51 -5.05 16.38
N ASN A 150 3.88 -3.81 16.08
CA ASN A 150 2.97 -2.69 16.15
C ASN A 150 2.16 -2.62 14.86
N VAL A 151 0.84 -2.51 14.97
CA VAL A 151 0.01 -2.18 13.81
C VAL A 151 -0.02 -0.65 13.69
N VAL A 152 0.49 -0.11 12.59
CA VAL A 152 0.71 1.34 12.40
C VAL A 152 -0.31 2.00 11.48
N GLY A 153 -1.09 1.19 10.77
CA GLY A 153 -2.19 1.66 9.94
C GLY A 153 -2.81 0.52 9.15
N LYS A 154 -3.81 0.84 8.34
CA LYS A 154 -4.46 -0.11 7.45
C LYS A 154 -4.63 0.50 6.06
N ILE A 155 -4.34 -0.30 5.03
CA ILE A 155 -4.66 0.07 3.64
C ILE A 155 -6.18 0.20 3.51
N ARG A 156 -6.62 1.32 2.91
CA ARG A 156 -8.02 1.59 2.60
C ARG A 156 -8.67 0.33 1.99
N GLU A 157 -9.84 -0.05 2.49
CA GLU A 157 -10.50 -1.32 2.17
C GLU A 157 -10.63 -1.54 0.65
N GLU A 158 -11.02 -0.50 -0.08
CA GLU A 158 -11.18 -0.51 -1.53
C GLU A 158 -9.86 -0.76 -2.30
N GLU A 159 -8.70 -0.60 -1.67
CA GLU A 159 -7.38 -0.81 -2.28
C GLU A 159 -6.72 -2.14 -1.87
N GLN A 160 -7.27 -2.90 -0.92
CA GLN A 160 -6.59 -4.09 -0.40
C GLN A 160 -6.43 -5.21 -1.45
N PHE A 161 -7.28 -5.28 -2.47
CA PHE A 161 -7.11 -6.22 -3.57
C PHE A 161 -5.91 -5.87 -4.46
N LEU A 162 -5.45 -4.61 -4.45
CA LEU A 162 -4.27 -4.18 -5.20
C LEU A 162 -2.97 -4.75 -4.62
N ILE A 163 -3.00 -5.21 -3.36
CA ILE A 163 -1.86 -5.87 -2.72
C ILE A 163 -1.45 -7.11 -3.52
N ASP A 164 -2.41 -7.83 -4.13
CA ASP A 164 -2.14 -9.04 -4.91
C ASP A 164 -1.43 -8.76 -6.24
N TYR A 165 -1.36 -7.50 -6.67
CA TYR A 165 -0.63 -7.08 -7.87
C TYR A 165 0.85 -6.82 -7.58
N LEU A 166 1.25 -6.61 -6.32
CA LEU A 166 2.65 -6.45 -5.98
C LEU A 166 3.42 -7.75 -6.22
N GLN A 167 4.45 -7.66 -7.04
CA GLN A 167 5.39 -8.74 -7.30
C GLN A 167 6.69 -8.56 -6.50
N PRO A 168 7.41 -9.65 -6.23
CA PRO A 168 8.73 -9.54 -5.62
C PRO A 168 9.61 -8.64 -6.47
N TRP A 169 10.35 -7.76 -5.80
CA TRP A 169 11.16 -6.70 -6.38
C TRP A 169 10.41 -5.46 -6.90
N ASP A 170 9.11 -5.35 -6.65
CA ASP A 170 8.37 -4.12 -6.95
C ASP A 170 8.65 -3.02 -5.94
N LYS A 171 8.66 -1.78 -6.42
CA LYS A 171 8.58 -0.59 -5.57
C LYS A 171 7.13 -0.33 -5.20
N PHE A 172 6.92 0.16 -3.98
CA PHE A 172 5.60 0.64 -3.56
C PHE A 172 5.75 1.83 -2.62
N GLY A 173 4.62 2.43 -2.23
CA GLY A 173 4.60 3.52 -1.27
C GLY A 173 3.25 3.65 -0.58
N PHE A 174 3.18 4.62 0.31
CA PHE A 174 1.96 4.94 1.05
C PHE A 174 1.67 6.43 0.98
N LYS A 175 0.39 6.78 1.05
CA LYS A 175 -0.08 8.14 1.30
C LYS A 175 -1.14 8.12 2.38
N GLU A 176 -1.15 9.14 3.22
CA GLU A 176 -2.13 9.25 4.29
C GLU A 176 -3.53 9.56 3.75
N ASN A 177 -4.54 8.89 4.30
CA ASN A 177 -5.93 9.17 4.00
C ASN A 177 -6.36 10.48 4.66
N ARG A 178 -6.38 11.57 3.88
CA ARG A 178 -6.91 12.85 4.33
C ARG A 178 -8.43 12.83 4.13
N LYS A 179 -9.17 12.53 5.19
CA LYS A 179 -10.63 12.67 5.23
C LYS A 179 -11.06 14.12 5.09
#